data_AF-A0A838G8P5-F1
#
_entry.id   AF-A0A838G8P5-F1
#
_cell.length_a   1.000
_cell.length_b   1.000
_cell.length_c   1.000
_cell.angle_alpha   90.00
_cell.angle_beta   90.00
_cell.angle_gamma   90.00
#
_symmetry.space_group_name_H-M   'P 1'
#
loop_
_entity.id
_entity.type
_entity.pdbx_description
1 polymer ?
#
loop_
_entity_poly.entity_id
_entity_poly.type
_entity_poly.pdbx_seq_one_letter_code
_entity_poly.pdbx_strand_id
1 'polypeptide(L)'
;DAAAAADAVDEFLTFSLATEDDARQEVLPPLDGRLVLRATDTDDSWTVRDGAVPGSVQVDAGAQDGDPVLAAPASDLLLWLYGRVDLDLGDVPADLVVRFREDSFTD
;
A
#
# COMPACT_ATOMS: atom_id res chain seq x y z
N ASP A 1 -1.50 -15.89 12.39
CA ASP A 1 -0.85 -16.76 11.41
C ASP A 1 -0.26 -15.84 10.35
N ALA A 2 0.98 -16.06 9.90
CA ALA A 2 1.68 -15.11 9.03
C ALA A 2 1.10 -15.12 7.61
N ALA A 3 0.82 -16.29 7.05
CA ALA A 3 0.20 -16.42 5.73
C ALA A 3 -1.20 -15.78 5.71
N ALA A 4 -2.01 -16.02 6.74
CA ALA A 4 -3.31 -15.36 6.85
C ALA A 4 -3.22 -13.82 6.98
N ALA A 5 -2.13 -13.29 7.55
CA ALA A 5 -1.91 -11.85 7.61
C ALA A 5 -1.49 -11.28 6.25
N ALA A 6 -0.65 -11.99 5.49
CA ALA A 6 -0.30 -11.61 4.12
C ALA A 6 -1.52 -11.63 3.19
N ASP A 7 -2.36 -12.68 3.27
CA ASP A 7 -3.65 -12.76 2.56
C ASP A 7 -4.56 -11.56 2.90
N ALA A 8 -4.56 -11.12 4.17
CA ALA A 8 -5.34 -9.95 4.59
C ALA A 8 -4.75 -8.62 4.09
N VAL A 9 -3.43 -8.53 3.88
CA VAL A 9 -2.80 -7.38 3.21
C VAL A 9 -3.24 -7.33 1.75
N ASP A 10 -3.22 -8.47 1.04
CA ASP A 10 -3.74 -8.58 -0.34
C ASP A 10 -5.21 -8.13 -0.42
N GLU A 11 -6.04 -8.61 0.50
CA GLU A 11 -7.45 -8.23 0.59
C GLU A 11 -7.62 -6.72 0.81
N PHE A 12 -6.90 -6.14 1.78
CA PHE A 12 -6.94 -4.70 2.04
C PHE A 12 -6.56 -3.89 0.80
N LEU A 13 -5.43 -4.22 0.17
CA LEU A 13 -4.93 -3.49 -1.00
C LEU A 13 -5.88 -3.59 -2.20
N THR A 14 -6.66 -4.67 -2.28
CA THR A 14 -7.66 -4.88 -3.34
C THR A 14 -8.95 -4.10 -3.10
N PHE A 15 -9.41 -4.00 -1.85
CA PHE A 15 -10.76 -3.50 -1.53
C PHE A 15 -10.79 -2.14 -0.83
N SER A 16 -9.67 -1.68 -0.27
CA SER A 16 -9.60 -0.43 0.52
C SER A 16 -8.79 0.67 -0.18
N LEU A 17 -8.19 0.38 -1.34
CA LEU A 17 -7.50 1.35 -2.17
C LEU A 17 -8.35 1.82 -3.35
N ALA A 18 -7.97 2.99 -3.85
CA ALA A 18 -8.58 3.66 -4.99
C ALA A 18 -8.30 3.02 -6.34
N THR A 19 -9.04 2.00 -6.74
CA THR A 19 -8.81 1.38 -8.06
C THR A 19 -9.55 2.10 -9.18
N GLU A 20 -9.20 1.79 -10.44
CA GLU A 20 -9.83 2.38 -11.64
C GLU A 20 -11.35 2.09 -11.72
N ASP A 21 -11.80 1.00 -11.10
CA ASP A 21 -13.20 0.57 -11.12
C ASP A 21 -14.06 1.30 -10.07
N ASP A 22 -13.45 2.09 -9.18
CA ASP A 22 -14.18 2.84 -8.16
C ASP A 22 -14.94 4.03 -8.78
N ALA A 23 -16.27 3.98 -8.72
CA ALA A 23 -17.10 5.11 -9.10
C ALA A 23 -16.98 6.25 -8.08
N ARG A 24 -16.17 7.27 -8.40
CA ARG A 24 -15.95 8.43 -7.53
C ARG A 24 -16.48 9.72 -8.13
N GLN A 25 -17.00 10.59 -7.25
CA GLN A 25 -17.47 11.92 -7.63
C GLN A 25 -16.32 12.94 -7.70
N GLU A 26 -15.22 12.68 -7.00
CA GLU A 26 -14.03 13.53 -6.91
C GLU A 26 -12.77 12.75 -7.26
N VAL A 27 -11.83 13.42 -7.93
CA VAL A 27 -10.53 12.87 -8.28
C VAL A 27 -9.60 13.05 -7.08
N LEU A 28 -9.07 11.95 -6.54
CA LEU A 28 -8.04 12.03 -5.50
C LEU A 28 -6.72 12.55 -6.07
N PRO A 29 -5.86 13.17 -5.24
CA PRO A 29 -4.48 13.42 -5.59
C PRO A 29 -3.78 12.12 -6.04
N PRO A 30 -2.81 12.19 -6.96
CA PRO A 30 -2.01 11.01 -7.31
C PRO A 30 -1.06 10.63 -6.16
N LEU A 31 -0.71 9.35 -6.11
CA LEU A 31 0.40 8.88 -5.28
C LEU A 31 1.70 9.55 -5.72
N ASP A 32 1.87 9.78 -7.02
CA ASP A 32 3.03 10.43 -7.66
C ASP A 32 4.35 9.82 -7.16
N GLY A 33 4.40 8.49 -7.27
CA GLY A 33 5.49 7.67 -6.79
C GLY A 33 5.15 6.17 -6.83
N ARG A 34 6.08 5.36 -6.31
CA ARG A 34 5.92 3.92 -6.11
C ARG A 34 6.26 3.59 -4.67
N LEU A 35 5.44 2.77 -4.04
CA LEU A 35 5.67 2.26 -2.69
C LEU A 35 5.63 0.75 -2.71
N VAL A 36 6.68 0.10 -2.20
CA VAL A 36 6.70 -1.33 -1.99
C VAL A 36 6.42 -1.64 -0.53
N LEU A 37 5.42 -2.49 -0.28
CA LEU A 37 5.23 -3.16 1.01
C LEU A 37 5.88 -4.55 0.92
N ARG A 38 6.73 -4.91 1.88
CA ARG A 38 7.39 -6.22 1.91
C ARG A 38 7.22 -6.91 3.25
N ALA A 39 6.56 -8.06 3.24
CA ALA A 39 6.47 -8.93 4.40
C ALA A 39 7.82 -9.59 4.66
N THR A 40 8.35 -9.47 5.87
CA THR A 40 9.65 -10.08 6.24
C THR A 40 9.54 -11.56 6.67
N ASP A 41 8.32 -12.05 6.84
CA ASP A 41 8.00 -13.36 7.41
C ASP A 41 7.25 -14.31 6.45
N THR A 42 6.85 -13.84 5.26
CA THR A 42 6.15 -14.65 4.24
C THR A 42 6.73 -14.55 2.83
N ASP A 43 7.81 -13.77 2.62
CA ASP A 43 8.40 -13.43 1.32
C ASP A 43 7.47 -12.65 0.35
N ASP A 44 6.25 -12.32 0.77
CA ASP A 44 5.30 -11.55 -0.02
C ASP A 44 5.72 -10.09 -0.16
N SER A 45 5.35 -9.50 -1.30
CA SER A 45 5.52 -8.07 -1.53
C SER A 45 4.50 -7.53 -2.51
N TRP A 46 4.20 -6.24 -2.35
CA TRP A 46 3.20 -5.52 -3.10
C TRP A 46 3.76 -4.18 -3.54
N THR A 47 3.68 -3.88 -4.83
CA THR A 47 4.04 -2.56 -5.38
C THR A 47 2.78 -1.76 -5.65
N VAL A 48 2.63 -0.62 -4.96
CA VAL A 48 1.55 0.35 -5.16
C VAL A 48 2.08 1.50 -6.02
N ARG A 49 1.32 1.89 -7.04
CA ARG A 49 1.65 2.98 -7.96
C ARG A 49 0.39 3.63 -8.52
N ASP A 50 0.53 4.78 -9.17
CA ASP A 50 -0.58 5.38 -9.91
C ASP A 50 -1.10 4.43 -11.01
N GLY A 51 -2.43 4.40 -11.13
CA GLY A 51 -3.16 3.73 -12.22
C GLY A 51 -3.23 4.59 -13.48
N ALA A 52 -3.93 4.10 -14.50
CA ALA A 52 -4.16 4.84 -15.74
C ALA A 52 -5.23 5.92 -15.61
N VAL A 53 -6.12 5.80 -14.62
CA VAL A 53 -7.15 6.80 -14.30
C VAL A 53 -6.59 7.77 -13.25
N PRO A 54 -6.75 9.10 -13.43
CA PRO A 54 -6.29 10.07 -12.43
C PRO A 54 -6.91 9.83 -11.06
N GLY A 55 -6.08 9.81 -10.01
CA GLY A 55 -6.52 9.57 -8.63
C GLY A 55 -6.86 8.12 -8.32
N SER A 56 -6.49 7.18 -9.21
CA SER A 56 -6.51 5.75 -8.92
C SER A 56 -5.10 5.20 -8.74
N VAL A 57 -5.00 4.08 -8.05
CA VAL A 57 -3.79 3.30 -7.84
C VAL A 57 -3.94 1.90 -8.45
N GLN A 58 -2.81 1.31 -8.79
CA GLN A 58 -2.67 -0.08 -9.17
C GLN A 58 -1.72 -0.78 -8.20
N VAL A 59 -2.06 -2.02 -7.85
CA VAL A 59 -1.26 -2.89 -6.99
C VAL A 59 -0.78 -4.07 -7.83
N ASP A 60 0.53 -4.27 -7.90
CA ASP A 60 1.16 -5.40 -8.56
C ASP A 60 1.88 -6.27 -7.52
N ALA A 61 1.80 -7.59 -7.66
CA ALA A 61 2.55 -8.51 -6.80
C ALA A 61 4.07 -8.44 -7.10
N GLY A 62 4.88 -8.57 -6.06
CA GLY A 62 6.33 -8.48 -6.12
C GLY A 62 6.87 -7.05 -5.94
N ALA A 63 8.18 -6.96 -5.78
CA ALA A 63 8.93 -5.70 -5.71
C ALA A 63 9.73 -5.49 -6.99
N GLN A 64 9.85 -4.24 -7.44
CA GLN A 64 10.81 -3.84 -8.46
C GLN A 64 12.07 -3.25 -7.81
N ASP A 65 13.23 -3.44 -8.45
CA ASP A 65 14.49 -2.91 -7.94
C ASP A 65 14.50 -1.37 -8.00
N GLY A 66 14.92 -0.74 -6.90
CA GLY A 66 15.11 0.70 -6.80
C GLY A 66 13.91 1.49 -6.29
N ASP A 67 12.75 0.84 -6.08
CA ASP A 67 11.59 1.47 -5.46
C ASP A 67 11.75 1.56 -3.92
N PRO A 68 11.20 2.59 -3.25
CA PRO A 68 11.17 2.68 -1.79
C PRO A 68 10.40 1.50 -1.17
N VAL A 69 11.01 0.85 -0.17
CA VAL A 69 10.45 -0.35 0.48
C VAL A 69 10.15 -0.09 1.96
N LEU A 70 8.89 -0.28 2.35
CA LEU A 70 8.48 -0.43 3.74
C LEU A 70 8.44 -1.93 4.09
N ALA A 71 9.36 -2.38 4.94
CA ALA A 71 9.49 -3.79 5.31
C ALA A 71 9.14 -4.02 6.78
N ALA A 72 8.23 -4.95 7.04
CA ALA A 72 7.84 -5.37 8.38
C ALA A 72 7.19 -6.77 8.32
N PRO A 73 6.93 -7.44 9.44
CA PRO A 73 6.09 -8.64 9.45
C PRO A 73 4.71 -8.35 8.85
N ALA A 74 4.10 -9.34 8.19
CA ALA A 74 2.81 -9.17 7.50
C ALA A 74 1.71 -8.62 8.43
N SER A 75 1.66 -9.06 9.70
CA SER A 75 0.71 -8.54 10.69
C SER A 75 0.91 -7.06 11.00
N ASP A 76 2.16 -6.60 11.00
CA ASP A 76 2.51 -5.22 11.33
C ASP A 76 2.22 -4.29 10.14
N LEU A 77 2.48 -4.75 8.91
CA LEU A 77 2.03 -4.09 7.69
C LEU A 77 0.50 -3.93 7.67
N LEU A 78 -0.24 -4.99 7.99
CA LEU A 78 -1.70 -4.94 8.07
C LEU A 78 -2.18 -3.92 9.12
N LEU A 79 -1.62 -3.94 10.33
CA LEU A 79 -1.99 -2.99 11.37
C LEU A 79 -1.61 -1.55 10.99
N TRP A 80 -0.51 -1.36 10.27
CA TRP A 80 -0.11 -0.05 9.75
C TRP A 80 -1.06 0.46 8.65
N LEU A 81 -1.53 -0.42 7.76
CA LEU A 81 -2.57 -0.13 6.76
C LEU A 81 -3.87 0.34 7.41
N TYR A 82 -4.23 -0.24 8.56
CA TYR A 82 -5.36 0.21 9.39
C TYR A 82 -5.05 1.43 10.29
N GLY A 83 -3.86 2.04 10.19
CA GLY A 83 -3.46 3.19 11.01
C GLY A 83 -3.35 2.87 12.51
N ARG A 84 -3.17 1.60 12.90
CA ARG A 84 -3.13 1.15 14.31
C ARG A 84 -1.73 1.18 14.91
N VAL A 85 -0.69 1.13 14.08
CA VAL A 85 0.71 1.17 14.51
C VAL A 85 1.51 2.09 13.60
N ASP A 86 2.58 2.64 14.14
CA ASP A 86 3.62 3.30 13.36
C ASP A 86 4.74 2.30 13.09
N LEU A 87 5.29 2.35 11.88
CA LEU A 87 6.45 1.56 11.46
C LEU A 87 7.63 2.49 11.21
N ASP A 88 8.84 1.95 11.32
CA ASP A 88 10.02 2.63 10.83
C ASP A 88 9.98 2.68 9.31
N LEU A 89 9.96 3.89 8.75
CA LEU A 89 9.85 4.12 7.32
C LEU A 89 11.17 3.83 6.59
N GLY A 90 12.30 3.74 7.31
CA GLY A 90 13.61 3.58 6.69
C GLY A 90 13.88 4.69 5.66
N ASP A 91 14.12 4.28 4.41
CA ASP A 91 14.38 5.18 3.27
C ASP A 91 13.11 5.61 2.52
N VAL A 92 11.92 5.20 2.97
CA VAL A 92 10.65 5.60 2.34
C VAL A 92 10.39 7.09 2.58
N PRO A 93 10.18 7.90 1.51
CA PRO A 93 9.86 9.32 1.66
C PRO A 93 8.58 9.53 2.48
N ALA A 94 8.62 10.41 3.48
CA ALA A 94 7.48 10.65 4.37
C ALA A 94 6.26 11.23 3.63
N ASP A 95 6.48 12.07 2.62
CA ASP A 95 5.44 12.64 1.77
C ASP A 95 4.75 11.58 0.88
N LEU A 96 5.46 10.54 0.48
CA LEU A 96 4.88 9.39 -0.22
C LEU A 96 3.92 8.62 0.70
N VAL A 97 4.30 8.43 1.97
CA VAL A 97 3.45 7.76 2.97
C VAL A 97 2.19 8.57 3.28
N VAL A 98 2.30 9.89 3.37
CA VAL A 98 1.14 10.77 3.57
C VAL A 98 0.15 10.62 2.40
N ARG A 99 0.63 10.70 1.16
CA ARG A 99 -0.21 10.52 -0.04
C ARG A 99 -0.86 9.14 -0.08
N PHE A 100 -0.10 8.08 0.17
CA PHE A 100 -0.64 6.72 0.25
C PHE A 100 -1.78 6.59 1.29
N ARG A 101 -1.63 7.23 2.46
CA ARG A 101 -2.68 7.21 3.51
C ARG A 101 -3.93 8.00 3.13
N GLU A 102 -3.79 9.06 2.34
CA GLU A 102 -4.94 9.81 1.81
C GLU A 102 -5.73 8.99 0.78
N ASP A 103 -5.07 8.07 0.06
CA ASP A 103 -5.69 7.16 -0.90
C ASP A 103 -6.31 5.89 -0.28
N SER A 104 -5.90 5.53 0.93
CA SER A 104 -6.44 4.39 1.66
C SER A 104 -7.69 4.78 2.46
N PHE A 105 -8.84 4.21 2.10
CA PHE A 105 -10.05 4.39 2.88
C PHE A 105 -10.05 3.45 4.09
N THR A 106 -9.81 4.02 5.27
CA THR A 106 -10.16 3.36 6.53
C THR A 106 -11.22 4.22 7.22
N ASP A 107 -12.46 3.73 7.26
CA ASP A 107 -13.56 4.32 8.05
C ASP A 107 -13.21 4.40 9.55
#